data_AF-K1SAZ9-F1
#
_entry.id   AF-K1SAZ9-F1
#
_cell.length_a   1.000
_cell.length_b   1.000
_cell.length_c   1.000
_cell.angle_alpha   90.00
_cell.angle_beta   90.00
_cell.angle_gamma   90.00
#
_symmetry.space_group_name_H-M   'P 1'
#
loop_
_entity.id
_entity.type
_entity.pdbx_description
1 polymer ?
#
loop_
_entity_poly.entity_id
_entity_poly.type
_entity_poly.pdbx_seq_one_letter_code
_entity_poly.pdbx_strand_id
1 'polypeptide(L)'
;MDGVEEQLVKHVTRYLLEMGSGFAFVARQKHFQIGDSDFYADLILYNIKLHAYVVVELKATPFKPEYAGQLNFYINVVDDKLRG
;
A
#
# COMPACT_ATOMS: atom_id res chain seq x y z
N MET A 1 18.31 -1.80 -6.88
CA MET A 1 17.10 -1.00 -6.62
C MET A 1 17.49 0.07 -5.64
N ASP A 2 17.40 1.31 -6.11
CA ASP A 2 18.23 2.44 -5.72
C ASP A 2 17.79 3.11 -4.42
N GLY A 3 18.73 3.56 -3.60
CA GLY A 3 18.49 4.09 -2.24
C GLY A 3 17.52 5.27 -2.12
N VAL A 4 17.11 5.89 -3.24
CA VAL A 4 16.10 6.96 -3.27
C VAL A 4 14.71 6.42 -2.97
N GLU A 5 14.35 5.28 -3.56
CA GLU A 5 13.03 4.67 -3.37
C GLU A 5 12.88 4.17 -1.93
N GLU A 6 13.92 3.53 -1.40
CA GLU A 6 13.93 3.06 -0.01
C GLU A 6 13.80 4.22 0.99
N GLN A 7 14.51 5.34 0.76
CA GLN A 7 14.40 6.52 1.60
C GLN A 7 13.03 7.19 1.50
N LEU A 8 12.43 7.24 0.30
CA LEU A 8 11.08 7.74 0.09
C LEU A 8 10.07 6.87 0.86
N VAL A 9 10.15 5.55 0.71
CA VAL A 9 9.31 4.60 1.45
C VAL A 9 9.45 4.82 2.95
N LYS A 10 10.68 4.97 3.46
CA LYS A 10 10.93 5.17 4.88
C LYS A 10 10.34 6.48 5.40
N HIS A 11 10.47 7.57 4.65
CA HIS A 11 9.91 8.87 5.03
C HIS A 11 8.38 8.86 4.99
N VAL A 12 7.78 8.34 3.92
CA VAL A 12 6.32 8.26 3.79
C VAL A 12 5.74 7.33 4.86
N THR A 13 6.38 6.20 5.14
CA THR A 13 5.97 5.29 6.22
C THR A 13 6.00 6.00 7.58
N ARG A 14 7.07 6.72 7.89
CA ARG A 14 7.18 7.50 9.13
C ARG A 14 6.11 8.58 9.21
N TYR A 15 5.90 9.34 8.14
CA TYR A 15 4.88 10.38 8.09
C TYR A 15 3.46 9.82 8.31
N LEU A 16 3.14 8.68 7.67
CA LEU A 16 1.84 8.02 7.81
C LEU A 16 1.65 7.44 9.23
N LEU A 17 2.72 6.99 9.90
CA LEU A 17 2.69 6.62 11.32
C LEU A 17 2.50 7.85 12.23
N GLU A 18 3.07 8.99 11.86
CA GLU A 18 2.94 10.26 12.59
C GLU A 18 1.55 10.90 12.44
N MET A 19 0.73 10.51 11.44
CA MET A 19 -0.64 11.01 11.23
C MET A 19 -1.64 10.73 12.38
N GLY A 20 -1.24 9.98 13.41
CA GLY A 20 -1.94 9.95 14.70
C GLY A 20 -2.82 8.73 14.96
N SER A 21 -3.70 8.84 15.97
CA SER A 21 -4.38 7.74 16.70
C SER A 21 -5.43 6.93 15.93
N GLY A 22 -5.46 7.03 14.60
CA GLY A 22 -6.42 6.32 13.75
C GLY A 22 -5.80 5.33 12.77
N PHE A 23 -4.48 5.33 12.59
CA PHE A 23 -3.80 4.43 11.65
C PHE A 23 -2.92 3.44 12.39
N ALA A 24 -3.10 2.16 12.10
CA ALA A 24 -2.23 1.09 12.55
C ALA A 24 -1.40 0.58 11.37
N PHE A 25 -0.08 0.42 11.58
CA PHE A 25 0.76 -0.26 10.60
C PHE A 25 0.41 -1.75 10.53
N VAL A 26 0.25 -2.27 9.32
CA VAL A 26 -0.07 -3.69 9.09
C VAL A 26 1.13 -4.40 8.46
N ALA A 27 1.66 -3.90 7.35
CA ALA A 27 2.76 -4.54 6.63
C ALA A 27 3.49 -3.56 5.71
N ARG A 28 4.71 -3.92 5.31
CA ARG A 28 5.53 -3.24 4.29
C ARG A 28 5.99 -4.26 3.26
N GLN A 29 6.08 -3.88 1.98
CA GLN A 29 6.49 -4.75 0.87
C GLN A 29 5.68 -6.06 0.85
N LYS A 30 4.37 -5.95 1.07
CA LYS A 30 3.50 -7.13 1.20
C LYS A 30 3.31 -7.74 -0.18
N HIS A 31 3.76 -8.97 -0.32
CA HIS A 31 3.54 -9.77 -1.51
C HIS A 31 2.10 -10.29 -1.58
N PHE A 32 1.52 -10.18 -2.76
CA PHE A 32 0.23 -10.72 -3.15
C PHE A 32 0.38 -11.46 -4.47
N GLN A 33 0.08 -12.74 -4.47
CA GLN A 33 -0.10 -13.50 -5.71
C GLN A 33 -1.55 -13.37 -6.18
N ILE A 34 -1.72 -12.95 -7.45
CA ILE A 34 -3.03 -12.76 -8.07
C ILE A 34 -3.03 -13.39 -9.46
N GLY A 35 -3.78 -14.49 -9.62
CA GLY A 35 -3.63 -15.34 -10.79
C GLY A 35 -2.17 -15.80 -10.92
N ASP A 36 -1.57 -15.53 -12.08
CA ASP A 36 -0.17 -15.87 -12.38
C ASP A 36 0.82 -14.70 -12.17
N SER A 37 0.36 -13.60 -11.56
CA SER A 37 1.16 -12.39 -11.36
C SER A 37 1.49 -12.17 -9.88
N ASP A 38 2.72 -11.72 -9.64
CA ASP A 38 3.20 -11.27 -8.33
C ASP A 38 3.09 -9.76 -8.19
N PHE A 39 2.43 -9.31 -7.12
CA PHE A 39 2.28 -7.91 -6.76
C PHE A 39 2.90 -7.64 -5.39
N TYR A 40 3.46 -6.44 -5.21
CA TYR A 40 4.05 -6.01 -3.93
C TYR A 40 3.48 -4.65 -3.58
N ALA A 41 2.67 -4.57 -2.51
CA ALA A 41 2.26 -3.29 -1.96
C ALA A 41 3.37 -2.72 -1.09
N ASP A 42 3.74 -1.46 -1.33
CA ASP A 42 4.81 -0.82 -0.55
C ASP A 42 4.47 -0.73 0.92
N LEU A 43 3.24 -0.35 1.26
CA LEU A 43 2.77 -0.19 2.63
C LEU A 43 1.28 -0.51 2.75
N ILE A 44 0.91 -1.19 3.84
CA ILE A 44 -0.47 -1.45 4.23
C ILE A 44 -0.69 -0.91 5.64
N LEU A 45 -1.75 -0.13 5.77
CA LEU A 45 -2.23 0.43 7.03
C LEU A 45 -3.67 -0.02 7.28
N TYR A 46 -4.12 0.10 8.52
CA TYR A 46 -5.52 -0.04 8.89
C TYR A 46 -6.00 1.26 9.53
N ASN A 47 -7.07 1.84 8.97
CA ASN A 47 -7.73 3.01 9.55
C ASN A 47 -8.84 2.55 10.51
N ILE A 48 -8.66 2.83 11.79
CA ILE A 48 -9.54 2.41 12.87
C ILE A 48 -10.90 3.13 12.80
N LYS A 49 -10.94 4.39 12.36
CA LYS A 49 -12.20 5.16 12.27
C LYS A 49 -13.08 4.70 11.10
N LEU A 50 -12.45 4.39 9.97
CA LEU A 50 -13.12 3.93 8.76
C LEU A 50 -13.34 2.42 8.74
N HIS A 51 -12.70 1.68 9.65
CA HIS A 51 -12.64 0.22 9.65
C HIS A 51 -12.21 -0.35 8.29
N ALA A 52 -11.14 0.22 7.72
CA ALA A 52 -10.71 -0.09 6.36
C ALA A 52 -9.19 -0.23 6.25
N TYR A 53 -8.75 -1.16 5.41
CA TYR A 53 -7.35 -1.24 4.99
C TYR A 53 -7.04 -0.13 4.00
N VAL A 54 -5.86 0.46 4.12
CA VAL A 54 -5.32 1.47 3.21
C VAL A 54 -4.04 0.92 2.61
N VAL A 55 -4.08 0.68 1.30
CA VAL A 55 -2.94 0.20 0.51
C VAL A 55 -2.27 1.41 -0.13
N VAL A 56 -0.96 1.54 0.07
CA VAL A 56 -0.15 2.64 -0.45
C VAL A 56 0.90 2.08 -1.40
N GLU A 57 0.97 2.68 -2.58
CA GLU A 57 1.94 2.41 -3.62
C GLU A 57 2.72 3.70 -3.90
N LEU A 58 4.04 3.64 -3.89
CA LEU A 58 4.91 4.78 -4.16
C LEU A 58 5.42 4.71 -5.60
N LYS A 59 5.44 5.86 -6.26
CA LYS A 59 6.02 5.99 -7.60
C LYS A 59 6.95 7.21 -7.62
N ALA A 60 8.17 7.02 -8.12
CA ALA A 60 9.11 8.10 -8.39
C ALA A 60 8.87 8.77 -9.77
N THR A 61 7.81 8.37 -10.48
CA THR A 61 7.44 8.87 -11.79
C THR A 61 6.08 9.56 -11.76
N PRO A 62 5.78 10.48 -12.69
CA PRO A 62 4.45 11.07 -12.83
C PRO A 62 3.36 10.01 -12.87
N PHE A 63 2.23 10.30 -12.23
CA PHE A 63 1.07 9.43 -12.23
C PHE A 63 0.56 9.18 -13.65
N LYS A 64 0.33 7.91 -13.98
CA LYS A 64 -0.32 7.48 -15.22
C LYS A 64 -1.69 6.85 -14.89
N PRO A 65 -2.74 7.06 -15.69
CA PRO A 65 -4.06 6.48 -15.46
C PRO A 65 -4.06 4.95 -15.27
N GLU A 66 -3.16 4.25 -15.97
CA GLU A 66 -2.95 2.80 -15.83
C GLU A 66 -2.61 2.36 -14.40
N TYR A 67 -1.96 3.23 -13.61
CA TYR A 67 -1.62 2.95 -12.22
C TYR A 67 -2.86 2.86 -11.33
N ALA A 68 -3.90 3.67 -11.58
CA ALA A 68 -5.16 3.54 -10.85
C ALA A 68 -5.91 2.26 -11.21
N GLY A 69 -5.84 1.82 -12.48
CA GLY A 69 -6.42 0.54 -12.90
C GLY A 69 -5.80 -0.64 -12.14
N GLN A 70 -4.47 -0.67 -12.06
CA GLN A 70 -3.74 -1.67 -11.29
C GLN A 70 -4.08 -1.60 -9.79
N LEU A 71 -4.06 -0.39 -9.20
CA LEU A 71 -4.36 -0.21 -7.78
C LEU A 71 -5.77 -0.69 -7.39
N ASN A 72 -6.78 -0.38 -8.21
CA ASN A 72 -8.15 -0.82 -7.98
C ASN A 72 -8.29 -2.35 -8.03
N PHE A 73 -7.57 -3.01 -8.93
CA PHE A 73 -7.52 -4.47 -8.97
C PHE A 73 -6.94 -5.04 -7.68
N TYR A 74 -5.85 -4.45 -7.17
CA TYR A 74 -5.23 -4.88 -5.91
C TYR A 74 -6.14 -4.66 -4.70
N ILE A 75 -6.84 -3.53 -4.63
CA ILE A 75 -7.80 -3.25 -3.54
C ILE A 75 -8.87 -4.34 -3.47
N ASN A 76 -9.43 -4.75 -4.61
CA ASN A 76 -10.44 -5.82 -4.65
C ASN A 76 -9.89 -7.15 -4.13
N VAL A 77 -8.64 -7.50 -4.47
CA VAL A 77 -8.00 -8.73 -3.95
C VAL A 77 -7.72 -8.63 -2.46
N VAL A 78 -7.23 -7.48 -2.00
CA VAL A 78 -6.94 -7.26 -0.58
C VAL A 78 -8.22 -7.32 0.23
N ASP A 79 -9.30 -6.73 -0.27
CA ASP A 79 -10.63 -6.78 0.36
C ASP A 79 -11.11 -8.24 0.47
N ASP A 80 -11.00 -9.04 -0.60
CA ASP A 80 -11.39 -10.46 -0.62
C ASP A 80 -10.53 -11.34 0.30
N LYS A 81 -9.22 -11.06 0.42
CA LYS A 81 -8.28 -11.87 1.23
C LYS A 81 -8.18 -11.44 2.69
N LEU A 82 -8.46 -10.18 3.03
CA LEU A 82 -8.29 -9.63 4.37
C LEU A 82 -9.61 -9.35 5.09
N ARG A 83 -10.75 -9.32 4.40
CA ARG A 83 -12.06 -9.43 5.07
C ARG A 83 -12.31 -10.89 5.43
N GLY A 84 -12.27 -11.18 6.72
CA GLY A 84 -12.94 -12.34 7.32
C GLY A 84 -14.38 -12.00 7.64
#